data_AF-A0A938TDJ2-F1
#
_entry.id   AF-A0A938TDJ2-F1
#
_cell.length_a   1.000
_cell.length_b   1.000
_cell.length_c   1.000
_cell.angle_alpha   90.00
_cell.angle_beta   90.00
_cell.angle_gamma   90.00
#
_symmetry.space_group_name_H-M   'P 1'
#
loop_
_entity.id
_entity.type
_entity.pdbx_description
1 polymer ?
#
loop_
_entity_poly.entity_id
_entity_poly.type
_entity_poly.pdbx_seq_one_letter_code
_entity_poly.pdbx_strand_id
1 'polypeptide(L)'
;MKLKKHFTFKSKHQVWRILISESDKLIIEVRDTINRQVFFSCYYLISGKRIFNSYQLEEKFWIGIESIFKDIIFFHKFSKPDMPGHKQIIAFDINEQKVLWANETFTFSFIHNDNVYCYSDGFEGRNYVALNHINGEIRKDFGINNPEVNLLRNQSESEKRFDHYLFPNKYLESRCDKTVVNIINNTIINLDIVGDVEYNIYKDSLLFNFHSRVLSSIINKFYAVDISSNKILFSEVLSSNLNAFVPDTFFVYKEFLIMLKERNGVLVYKLV
;
A
#
# COMPACT_ATOMS: atom_id res chain seq x y z
N MET A 1 -10.87 22.32 -8.67
CA MET A 1 -10.59 21.51 -7.45
C MET A 1 -9.67 22.29 -6.50
N LYS A 2 -9.74 22.07 -5.19
CA LYS A 2 -8.79 22.55 -4.18
C LYS A 2 -8.21 21.37 -3.40
N LEU A 3 -6.92 21.40 -3.10
CA LEU A 3 -6.27 20.42 -2.23
C LEU A 3 -6.20 20.98 -0.83
N LYS A 4 -6.94 20.39 0.11
CA LYS A 4 -6.90 20.77 1.53
C LYS A 4 -6.01 19.78 2.27
N LYS A 5 -4.95 20.26 2.90
CA LYS A 5 -4.12 19.42 3.78
C LYS A 5 -5.01 18.77 4.84
N HIS A 6 -4.93 17.45 4.94
CA HIS A 6 -5.75 16.67 5.87
C HIS A 6 -4.93 16.26 7.10
N PHE A 7 -3.93 15.40 6.92
CA PHE A 7 -2.92 15.13 7.94
C PHE A 7 -1.59 14.70 7.33
N THR A 8 -0.59 14.55 8.19
CA THR A 8 0.74 14.07 7.80
C THR A 8 1.21 13.04 8.81
N PHE A 9 1.67 11.90 8.31
CA PHE A 9 2.47 10.95 9.07
C PHE A 9 3.95 11.22 8.81
N LYS A 10 4.76 11.14 9.86
CA LYS A 10 6.22 11.23 9.75
C LYS A 10 6.86 10.22 10.69
N SER A 11 7.85 9.51 10.18
CA SER A 11 8.67 8.55 10.92
C SER A 11 10.14 8.91 10.79
N LYS A 12 10.96 8.42 11.72
CA LYS A 12 12.42 8.38 11.57
C LYS A 12 12.87 7.23 10.65
N HIS A 13 11.96 6.28 10.41
CA HIS A 13 12.22 5.04 9.70
C HIS A 13 11.53 5.05 8.34
N GLN A 14 11.98 4.18 7.44
CA GLN A 14 11.43 4.08 6.10
C GLN A 14 10.00 3.55 6.14
N VAL A 15 9.08 4.23 5.44
CA VAL A 15 7.76 3.69 5.10
C VAL A 15 7.96 2.55 4.11
N TRP A 16 7.56 1.37 4.54
CA TRP A 16 7.70 0.13 3.79
C TRP A 16 6.42 -0.24 3.06
N ARG A 17 5.28 0.05 3.66
CA ARG A 17 3.97 -0.23 3.06
C ARG A 17 2.91 0.75 3.55
N ILE A 18 1.98 1.08 2.65
CA ILE A 18 0.76 1.83 2.94
C ILE A 18 -0.41 0.98 2.46
N LEU A 19 -1.39 0.73 3.33
CA LEU A 19 -2.59 -0.03 3.03
C LEU A 19 -3.82 0.71 3.54
N ILE A 20 -4.97 0.52 2.90
CA ILE A 20 -6.25 1.05 3.37
C ILE A 20 -7.22 -0.11 3.51
N SER A 21 -7.83 -0.22 4.69
CA SER A 21 -8.89 -1.19 4.97
C SER A 21 -10.21 -0.79 4.32
N GLU A 22 -11.14 -1.74 4.20
CA GLU A 22 -12.49 -1.49 3.69
C GLU A 22 -13.29 -0.47 4.52
N SER A 23 -12.94 -0.30 5.80
CA SER A 23 -13.55 0.68 6.72
C SER A 23 -12.85 2.05 6.73
N ASP A 24 -12.08 2.38 5.70
CA ASP A 24 -11.37 3.65 5.56
C ASP A 24 -10.34 3.91 6.66
N LYS A 25 -9.64 2.87 7.11
CA LYS A 25 -8.46 3.03 7.99
C LYS A 25 -7.18 2.93 7.18
N LEU A 26 -6.29 3.90 7.35
CA LEU A 26 -4.96 3.94 6.74
C LEU A 26 -3.95 3.25 7.66
N ILE A 27 -3.34 2.16 7.19
CA ILE A 27 -2.29 1.41 7.87
C ILE A 27 -0.95 1.75 7.21
N ILE A 28 0.04 2.05 8.04
CA ILE A 28 1.41 2.35 7.61
C ILE A 28 2.36 1.39 8.33
N GLU A 29 3.12 0.62 7.55
CA GLU A 29 4.23 -0.19 8.02
C GLU A 29 5.53 0.61 7.82
N VAL A 30 6.33 0.76 8.88
CA VAL A 30 7.66 1.37 8.80
C VAL A 30 8.73 0.41 9.31
N ARG A 31 9.91 0.45 8.70
CA ARG A 31 11.04 -0.43 9.04
C ARG A 31 12.29 0.35 9.41
N ASP A 32 12.84 0.01 10.56
CA ASP A 32 14.22 0.31 10.96
C ASP A 32 15.11 -0.87 10.58
N THR A 33 15.84 -0.73 9.47
CA THR A 33 16.75 -1.77 9.00
C THR A 33 18.05 -1.82 9.80
N ILE A 34 18.39 -0.77 10.55
CA ILE A 34 19.60 -0.70 11.38
C ILE A 34 19.36 -1.45 12.68
N ASN A 35 18.30 -1.10 13.41
CA ASN A 35 17.96 -1.74 14.68
C ASN A 35 17.13 -3.02 14.53
N ARG A 36 16.81 -3.39 13.29
CA ARG A 36 15.98 -4.54 12.96
C ARG A 36 14.63 -4.47 13.68
N GLN A 37 13.85 -3.45 13.35
CA GLN A 37 12.52 -3.23 13.93
C GLN A 37 11.49 -2.87 12.86
N VAL A 38 10.26 -3.31 13.08
CA VAL A 38 9.08 -2.99 12.28
C VAL A 38 8.07 -2.35 13.21
N PHE A 39 7.40 -1.31 12.74
CA PHE A 39 6.35 -0.64 13.47
C PHE A 39 5.14 -0.41 12.59
N PHE A 40 3.96 -0.53 13.19
CA PHE A 40 2.69 -0.34 12.51
C PHE A 40 1.97 0.86 13.10
N SER A 41 1.40 1.70 12.24
CA SER A 41 0.55 2.82 12.66
C SER A 41 -0.76 2.76 11.91
N CYS A 42 -1.85 3.17 12.55
CA CYS A 42 -3.18 3.13 11.95
C CYS A 42 -3.96 4.41 12.27
N TYR A 43 -4.66 4.93 11.26
CA TYR A 43 -5.42 6.18 11.33
C TYR A 43 -6.81 5.97 10.72
N TYR A 44 -7.83 6.57 11.30
CA TYR A 44 -9.08 6.81 10.59
C TYR A 44 -8.80 7.79 9.45
N LEU A 45 -8.93 7.36 8.19
CA LEU A 45 -8.60 8.19 7.04
C LEU A 45 -9.51 9.42 6.99
N ILE A 46 -10.81 9.25 7.27
CA ILE A 46 -11.81 10.34 7.20
C ILE A 46 -11.50 11.46 8.19
N SER A 47 -11.22 11.14 9.45
CA SER A 47 -11.00 12.14 10.50
C SER A 47 -9.53 12.53 10.68
N GLY A 48 -8.60 11.72 10.17
CA GLY A 48 -7.17 11.83 10.46
C GLY A 48 -6.81 11.45 11.91
N LYS A 49 -7.79 10.99 12.71
CA LYS A 49 -7.54 10.58 14.09
C LYS A 49 -6.77 9.26 14.10
N ARG A 50 -5.70 9.24 14.88
CA ARG A 50 -4.88 8.05 15.10
C ARG A 50 -5.62 7.00 15.92
N ILE A 51 -5.53 5.75 15.50
CA ILE A 51 -6.02 4.58 16.23
C ILE A 51 -4.90 4.05 17.13
N PHE A 52 -3.77 3.68 16.52
CA PHE A 52 -2.54 3.33 17.22
C PHE A 52 -1.32 3.86 16.48
N ASN A 53 -0.19 3.99 17.19
CA ASN A 53 1.05 4.53 16.66
C ASN A 53 2.22 3.65 17.03
N SER A 54 3.11 3.40 16.08
CA SER A 54 4.35 2.67 16.34
C SER A 54 4.13 1.36 17.10
N TYR A 55 3.02 0.68 16.84
CA TYR A 55 2.70 -0.61 17.44
C TYR A 55 3.71 -1.66 16.98
N GLN A 56 4.13 -2.52 17.88
CA GLN A 56 5.02 -3.63 17.60
C GLN A 56 4.45 -4.91 18.20
N LEU A 57 4.63 -6.01 17.48
CA LEU A 57 4.42 -7.35 18.02
C LEU A 57 5.71 -7.80 18.74
N GLU A 58 5.61 -8.95 19.40
CA GLU A 58 6.76 -9.54 20.11
C GLU A 58 7.94 -9.83 19.18
N GLU A 59 7.66 -10.39 18.00
CA GLU A 59 8.63 -10.44 16.90
C GLU A 59 8.78 -9.04 16.30
N LYS A 60 10.00 -8.51 16.39
CA LYS A 60 10.26 -7.10 16.09
C LYS A 60 10.68 -6.84 14.66
N PHE A 61 11.25 -7.81 13.93
CA PHE A 61 11.83 -7.54 12.61
C PHE A 61 11.27 -8.41 11.51
N TRP A 62 11.17 -9.70 11.77
CA TRP A 62 10.82 -10.71 10.78
C TRP A 62 9.31 -10.89 10.74
N ILE A 63 8.59 -9.79 10.63
CA ILE A 63 7.12 -9.73 10.59
C ILE A 63 6.66 -8.74 9.54
N GLY A 64 5.53 -9.01 8.91
CA GLY A 64 4.91 -8.14 7.91
C GLY A 64 3.42 -8.41 7.77
N ILE A 65 2.73 -7.56 7.03
CA ILE A 65 1.29 -7.72 6.76
C ILE A 65 1.11 -8.68 5.58
N GLU A 66 0.18 -9.63 5.69
CA GLU A 66 -0.33 -10.41 4.56
C GLU A 66 -1.54 -9.73 3.93
N SER A 67 -2.54 -9.43 4.75
CA SER A 67 -3.80 -8.87 4.30
C SER A 67 -4.51 -8.14 5.43
N ILE A 68 -5.53 -7.37 5.06
CA ILE A 68 -6.46 -6.73 5.98
C ILE A 68 -7.86 -7.13 5.55
N PHE A 69 -8.65 -7.67 6.47
CA PHE A 69 -10.03 -8.09 6.18
C PHE A 69 -10.90 -7.79 7.39
N LYS A 70 -12.02 -7.10 7.18
CA LYS A 70 -12.96 -6.69 8.25
C LYS A 70 -12.25 -6.12 9.48
N ASP A 71 -11.31 -5.20 9.26
CA ASP A 71 -10.50 -4.53 10.29
C ASP A 71 -9.60 -5.43 11.14
N ILE A 72 -9.33 -6.64 10.66
CA ILE A 72 -8.32 -7.52 11.22
C ILE A 72 -7.11 -7.49 10.29
N ILE A 73 -5.94 -7.20 10.87
CA ILE A 73 -4.66 -7.34 10.17
C ILE A 73 -4.20 -8.77 10.35
N PHE A 74 -3.92 -9.45 9.24
CA PHE A 74 -3.26 -10.75 9.23
C PHE A 74 -1.78 -10.52 9.00
N PHE A 75 -0.96 -10.80 10.00
CA PHE A 75 0.49 -10.75 9.88
C PHE A 75 1.07 -12.14 9.58
N HIS A 76 2.20 -12.15 8.89
CA HIS A 76 3.09 -13.31 8.78
C HIS A 76 4.41 -13.05 9.49
N LYS A 77 5.13 -14.11 9.85
CA LYS A 77 6.57 -14.05 10.13
C LYS A 77 7.39 -14.60 8.98
N PHE A 78 8.65 -14.19 8.88
CA PHE A 78 9.60 -14.81 7.96
C PHE A 78 10.24 -16.04 8.61
N SER A 79 10.37 -17.11 7.84
CA SER A 79 10.93 -18.38 8.31
C SER A 79 12.38 -18.25 8.79
N LYS A 80 13.19 -17.49 8.05
CA LYS A 80 14.58 -17.21 8.36
C LYS A 80 14.99 -15.85 7.80
N PRO A 81 16.06 -15.23 8.34
CA PRO A 81 16.58 -13.97 7.85
C PRO A 81 16.95 -13.92 6.35
N ASP A 82 17.39 -15.06 5.84
CA ASP A 82 17.96 -15.29 4.52
C ASP A 82 16.99 -15.98 3.55
N MET A 83 15.84 -16.45 4.04
CA MET A 83 14.85 -17.18 3.25
C MET A 83 13.45 -16.57 3.43
N PRO A 84 12.92 -15.87 2.40
CA PRO A 84 11.71 -15.04 2.50
C PRO A 84 10.40 -15.85 2.57
N GLY A 85 10.44 -17.12 2.94
CA GLY A 85 9.25 -17.94 3.10
C GLY A 85 8.40 -17.39 4.24
N HIS A 86 7.19 -16.92 3.93
CA HIS A 86 6.21 -16.52 4.93
C HIS A 86 5.72 -17.76 5.68
N LYS A 87 5.60 -17.63 7.00
CA LYS A 87 5.08 -18.63 7.91
C LYS A 87 4.31 -17.95 9.03
N GLN A 88 3.50 -18.74 9.71
CA GLN A 88 2.66 -18.30 10.79
C GLN A 88 1.60 -17.30 10.32
N ILE A 89 0.53 -17.20 11.10
CA ILE A 89 -0.53 -16.24 10.90
C ILE A 89 -0.85 -15.65 12.25
N ILE A 90 -0.85 -14.33 12.35
CA ILE A 90 -1.28 -13.61 13.56
C ILE A 90 -2.45 -12.72 13.14
N ALA A 91 -3.64 -12.97 13.70
CA ALA A 91 -4.81 -12.15 13.49
C ALA A 91 -4.90 -11.08 14.58
N PHE A 92 -4.85 -9.82 14.19
CA PHE A 92 -4.87 -8.66 15.09
C PHE A 92 -6.07 -7.77 14.80
N ASP A 93 -6.92 -7.56 15.80
CA ASP A 93 -8.06 -6.65 15.69
C ASP A 93 -7.61 -5.20 15.85
N ILE A 94 -7.87 -4.36 14.84
CA ILE A 94 -7.47 -2.94 14.85
C ILE A 94 -8.22 -2.14 15.91
N ASN A 95 -9.49 -2.46 16.18
CA ASN A 95 -10.35 -1.70 17.08
C ASN A 95 -10.02 -1.99 18.55
N GLU A 96 -9.88 -3.28 18.88
CA GLU A 96 -9.54 -3.74 20.22
C GLU A 96 -8.05 -3.68 20.51
N GLN A 97 -7.21 -3.53 19.47
CA GLN A 97 -5.75 -3.48 19.54
C GLN A 97 -5.15 -4.72 20.21
N LYS A 98 -5.73 -5.90 19.92
CA LYS A 98 -5.32 -7.16 20.52
C LYS A 98 -5.17 -8.25 19.46
N VAL A 99 -4.28 -9.20 19.73
CA VAL A 99 -4.21 -10.44 18.95
C VAL A 99 -5.43 -11.28 19.30
N LEU A 100 -6.21 -11.66 18.29
CA LEU A 100 -7.38 -12.53 18.43
C LEU A 100 -6.94 -14.00 18.53
N TRP A 101 -6.04 -14.39 17.63
CA TRP A 101 -5.45 -15.73 17.58
C TRP A 101 -4.15 -15.68 16.80
N ALA A 102 -3.32 -16.70 17.01
CA ALA A 102 -2.13 -16.95 16.23
C ALA A 102 -2.05 -18.43 15.88
N ASN A 103 -1.48 -18.72 14.72
CA ASN A 103 -1.16 -20.07 14.30
C ASN A 103 0.30 -20.12 13.85
N GLU A 104 1.08 -21.05 14.39
CA GLU A 104 2.51 -21.17 14.10
C GLU A 104 2.84 -22.14 12.95
N THR A 105 1.85 -22.92 12.53
CA THR A 105 2.03 -24.04 11.59
C THR A 105 1.77 -23.62 10.15
N PHE A 106 0.69 -22.86 9.93
CA PHE A 106 0.19 -22.54 8.59
C PHE A 106 0.82 -21.27 8.02
N THR A 107 0.91 -21.24 6.70
CA THR A 107 1.24 -20.06 5.89
C THR A 107 -0.03 -19.51 5.25
N PHE A 108 -0.23 -18.20 5.36
CA PHE A 108 -1.36 -17.51 4.76
C PHE A 108 -1.41 -17.70 3.24
N SER A 109 -2.61 -17.83 2.68
CA SER A 109 -2.80 -17.90 1.23
C SER A 109 -3.73 -16.83 0.68
N PHE A 110 -4.99 -16.78 1.12
CA PHE A 110 -5.96 -15.76 0.72
C PHE A 110 -7.14 -15.74 1.71
N ILE A 111 -8.02 -14.74 1.58
CA ILE A 111 -9.25 -14.65 2.39
C ILE A 111 -10.44 -14.62 1.44
N HIS A 112 -11.47 -15.42 1.75
CA HIS A 112 -12.72 -15.43 1.00
C HIS A 112 -13.86 -15.98 1.86
N ASN A 113 -15.05 -15.38 1.76
CA ASN A 113 -16.26 -15.76 2.52
C ASN A 113 -15.99 -16.01 4.01
N ASP A 114 -15.37 -15.05 4.69
CA ASP A 114 -15.06 -15.11 6.13
C ASP A 114 -14.11 -16.23 6.57
N ASN A 115 -13.39 -16.82 5.61
CA ASN A 115 -12.38 -17.84 5.86
C ASN A 115 -10.99 -17.37 5.43
N VAL A 116 -9.99 -17.66 6.26
CA VAL A 116 -8.58 -17.53 5.94
C VAL A 116 -8.11 -18.87 5.39
N TYR A 117 -7.84 -18.91 4.10
CA TYR A 117 -7.26 -20.09 3.46
C TYR A 117 -5.76 -20.07 3.68
N CYS A 118 -5.23 -21.19 4.14
CA CYS A 118 -3.83 -21.34 4.46
C CYS A 118 -3.35 -22.75 4.13
N TYR A 119 -2.04 -22.94 4.17
CA TYR A 119 -1.43 -24.24 3.90
C TYR A 119 -0.24 -24.52 4.79
N SER A 120 0.10 -25.80 4.90
CA SER A 120 1.40 -26.25 5.41
C SER A 120 2.10 -27.06 4.34
N ASP A 121 3.39 -26.81 4.14
CA ASP A 121 4.21 -27.62 3.24
C ASP A 121 4.49 -28.99 3.89
N GLY A 122 4.16 -30.06 3.17
CA GLY A 122 4.45 -31.45 3.52
C GLY A 122 5.30 -32.13 2.43
N PHE A 123 5.67 -33.39 2.66
CA PHE A 123 6.52 -34.15 1.72
C PHE A 123 5.83 -34.39 0.35
N GLU A 124 4.53 -34.69 0.37
CA GLU A 124 3.75 -35.01 -0.83
C GLU A 124 3.09 -33.77 -1.47
N GLY A 125 3.31 -32.59 -0.90
CA GLY A 125 2.75 -31.32 -1.38
C GLY A 125 2.18 -30.46 -0.27
N ARG A 126 1.30 -29.52 -0.64
CA ARG A 126 0.69 -28.58 0.29
C ARG A 126 -0.63 -29.12 0.81
N ASN A 127 -0.73 -29.24 2.14
CA ASN A 127 -2.00 -29.50 2.80
C ASN A 127 -2.74 -28.17 3.02
N TYR A 128 -3.96 -28.04 2.50
CA TYR A 128 -4.74 -26.81 2.58
C TYR A 128 -5.87 -26.91 3.59
N VAL A 129 -6.06 -25.85 4.37
CA VAL A 129 -7.19 -25.72 5.29
C VAL A 129 -7.81 -24.33 5.19
N ALA A 130 -9.08 -24.22 5.58
CA ALA A 130 -9.76 -22.95 5.80
C ALA A 130 -9.99 -22.74 7.30
N LEU A 131 -9.49 -21.62 7.81
CA LEU A 131 -9.67 -21.17 9.18
C LEU A 131 -10.78 -20.13 9.26
N ASN A 132 -11.53 -20.10 10.36
CA ASN A 132 -12.39 -18.98 10.69
C ASN A 132 -11.54 -17.72 10.95
N HIS A 133 -11.85 -16.62 10.26
CA HIS A 133 -11.06 -15.38 10.38
C HIS A 133 -11.05 -14.75 11.78
N ILE A 134 -12.08 -15.01 12.62
CA ILE A 134 -12.21 -14.43 13.96
C ILE A 134 -11.46 -15.20 15.04
N ASN A 135 -11.51 -16.53 15.01
CA ASN A 135 -10.99 -17.37 16.12
C ASN A 135 -9.92 -18.39 15.68
N GLY A 136 -9.61 -18.51 14.39
CA GLY A 136 -8.56 -19.38 13.89
C GLY A 136 -8.92 -20.88 13.87
N GLU A 137 -10.15 -21.25 14.20
CA GLU A 137 -10.60 -22.65 14.18
C GLU A 137 -10.68 -23.18 12.74
N ILE A 138 -10.24 -24.43 12.54
CA ILE A 138 -10.36 -25.11 11.25
C ILE A 138 -11.84 -25.35 10.97
N ARG A 139 -12.33 -24.77 9.87
CA ARG A 139 -13.69 -24.98 9.35
C ARG A 139 -13.76 -26.06 8.29
N LYS A 140 -12.71 -26.19 7.47
CA LYS A 140 -12.61 -27.21 6.42
C LYS A 140 -11.15 -27.60 6.22
N ASP A 141 -10.90 -28.90 6.16
CA ASP A 141 -9.65 -29.48 5.68
C ASP A 141 -9.86 -29.92 4.23
N PHE A 142 -9.06 -29.39 3.32
CA PHE A 142 -9.13 -29.73 1.90
C PHE A 142 -8.18 -30.86 1.52
N GLY A 143 -7.24 -31.22 2.41
CA GLY A 143 -6.20 -32.19 2.12
C GLY A 143 -5.10 -31.65 1.21
N ILE A 144 -4.36 -32.58 0.62
CA ILE A 144 -3.15 -32.31 -0.18
C ILE A 144 -3.52 -31.88 -1.61
N ASN A 145 -2.96 -30.75 -2.06
CA ASN A 145 -3.02 -30.27 -3.45
C ASN A 145 -4.45 -30.19 -4.05
N ASN A 146 -5.45 -29.86 -3.23
CA ASN A 146 -6.84 -29.85 -3.68
C ASN A 146 -7.13 -28.73 -4.70
N PRO A 147 -7.63 -29.06 -5.91
CA PRO A 147 -7.89 -28.06 -6.96
C PRO A 147 -9.02 -27.08 -6.63
N GLU A 148 -9.95 -27.44 -5.74
CA GLU A 148 -11.03 -26.56 -5.27
C GLU A 148 -10.48 -25.25 -4.69
N VAL A 149 -9.34 -25.31 -4.01
CA VAL A 149 -8.70 -24.14 -3.39
C VAL A 149 -8.24 -23.13 -4.45
N ASN A 150 -7.81 -23.59 -5.62
CA ASN A 150 -7.41 -22.70 -6.71
C ASN A 150 -8.62 -22.01 -7.35
N LEU A 151 -9.76 -22.70 -7.45
CA LEU A 151 -11.01 -22.09 -7.92
C LEU A 151 -11.47 -20.99 -6.96
N LEU A 152 -11.45 -21.26 -5.65
CA LEU A 152 -11.80 -20.28 -4.61
C LEU A 152 -10.82 -19.09 -4.59
N ARG A 153 -9.52 -19.34 -4.81
CA ARG A 153 -8.53 -18.26 -4.95
C ARG A 153 -8.86 -17.36 -6.13
N ASN A 154 -9.14 -17.94 -7.30
CA ASN A 154 -9.47 -17.17 -8.49
C ASN A 154 -10.75 -16.35 -8.32
N GLN A 155 -11.75 -16.89 -7.63
CA GLN A 155 -12.96 -16.15 -7.25
C GLN A 155 -12.64 -14.99 -6.29
N SER A 156 -11.84 -15.23 -5.24
CA SER A 156 -11.38 -14.19 -4.32
C SER A 156 -10.66 -13.04 -5.06
N GLU A 157 -9.79 -13.35 -6.00
CA GLU A 157 -9.08 -12.34 -6.79
C GLU A 157 -10.00 -11.55 -7.73
N SER A 158 -10.99 -12.20 -8.37
CA SER A 158 -11.93 -11.51 -9.25
C SER A 158 -12.92 -10.62 -8.51
N GLU A 159 -13.17 -10.90 -7.23
CA GLU A 159 -14.03 -10.09 -6.35
C GLU A 159 -13.31 -8.88 -5.74
N LYS A 160 -11.97 -8.81 -5.82
CA LYS A 160 -11.22 -7.66 -5.29
C LYS A 160 -11.66 -6.38 -5.97
N ARG A 161 -12.17 -5.45 -5.17
CA ARG A 161 -12.65 -4.17 -5.65
C ARG A 161 -11.59 -3.09 -5.42
N PHE A 162 -11.13 -2.52 -6.53
CA PHE A 162 -10.23 -1.36 -6.56
C PHE A 162 -10.93 -0.10 -7.06
N ASP A 163 -12.26 -0.08 -7.09
CA ASP A 163 -13.08 1.01 -7.63
C ASP A 163 -12.88 2.35 -6.92
N HIS A 164 -12.42 2.31 -5.68
CA HIS A 164 -12.07 3.50 -4.91
C HIS A 164 -10.63 3.96 -5.08
N TYR A 165 -9.77 3.13 -5.69
CA TYR A 165 -8.37 3.46 -5.94
C TYR A 165 -8.17 4.04 -7.33
N LEU A 166 -7.32 5.04 -7.40
CA LEU A 166 -6.80 5.59 -8.63
C LEU A 166 -5.28 5.66 -8.50
N PHE A 167 -4.63 4.57 -8.94
CA PHE A 167 -3.17 4.43 -9.01
C PHE A 167 -2.63 5.08 -10.28
N PRO A 168 -1.43 5.67 -10.24
CA PRO A 168 -0.92 6.45 -11.35
C PRO A 168 -0.59 5.57 -12.55
N ASN A 169 -0.95 6.06 -13.72
CA ASN A 169 -0.59 5.45 -14.98
C ASN A 169 0.74 6.01 -15.45
N LYS A 170 1.50 5.19 -16.18
CA LYS A 170 2.69 5.66 -16.89
C LYS A 170 2.26 6.58 -18.03
N TYR A 171 2.86 7.76 -18.09
CA TYR A 171 2.64 8.71 -19.17
C TYR A 171 3.19 8.15 -20.48
N LEU A 172 2.28 8.00 -21.45
CA LEU A 172 2.59 7.69 -22.83
C LEU A 172 1.79 8.66 -23.70
N GLU A 173 2.49 9.50 -24.46
CA GLU A 173 1.86 10.57 -25.26
C GLU A 173 0.73 10.04 -26.15
N SER A 174 0.92 8.87 -26.76
CA SER A 174 -0.07 8.21 -27.63
C SER A 174 -1.36 7.76 -26.93
N ARG A 175 -1.39 7.76 -25.59
CA ARG A 175 -2.53 7.32 -24.77
C ARG A 175 -3.21 8.47 -24.02
N CYS A 176 -2.80 9.70 -24.28
CA CYS A 176 -3.27 10.87 -23.54
C CYS A 176 -3.99 11.87 -24.46
N ASP A 177 -4.94 12.61 -23.91
CA ASP A 177 -5.53 13.76 -24.59
C ASP A 177 -4.49 14.84 -24.86
N LYS A 178 -4.62 15.55 -25.99
CA LYS A 178 -3.68 16.61 -26.42
C LYS A 178 -3.45 17.67 -25.34
N THR A 179 -4.48 18.03 -24.58
CA THR A 179 -4.35 18.99 -23.47
C THR A 179 -3.42 18.46 -22.39
N VAL A 180 -3.59 17.20 -21.98
CA VAL A 180 -2.72 16.55 -20.96
C VAL A 180 -1.29 16.46 -21.46
N VAL A 181 -1.10 16.03 -22.72
CA VAL A 181 0.21 15.99 -23.40
C VAL A 181 0.88 17.35 -23.33
N ASN A 182 0.18 18.42 -23.72
CA ASN A 182 0.72 19.77 -23.69
C ASN A 182 1.11 20.22 -22.28
N ILE A 183 0.29 19.94 -21.27
CA ILE A 183 0.57 20.31 -19.88
C ILE A 183 1.85 19.60 -19.40
N ILE A 184 1.93 18.28 -19.59
CA ILE A 184 3.08 17.48 -19.13
C ILE A 184 4.34 17.88 -19.89
N ASN A 185 4.30 17.89 -21.23
CA ASN A 185 5.47 18.18 -22.06
C ASN A 185 6.01 19.59 -21.78
N ASN A 186 5.14 20.62 -21.67
CA ASN A 186 5.58 21.97 -21.33
C ASN A 186 6.19 22.06 -19.92
N THR A 187 5.72 21.23 -18.98
CA THR A 187 6.26 21.19 -17.62
C THR A 187 7.68 20.61 -17.59
N ILE A 188 7.95 19.61 -18.43
CA ILE A 188 9.21 18.84 -18.39
C ILE A 188 10.22 19.20 -19.49
N ILE A 189 9.87 20.06 -20.46
CA ILE A 189 10.62 20.30 -21.70
C ILE A 189 12.12 20.61 -21.51
N ASN A 190 12.50 21.28 -20.43
CA ASN A 190 13.87 21.69 -20.14
C ASN A 190 14.48 20.96 -18.94
N LEU A 191 13.93 19.78 -18.59
CA LEU A 191 14.39 18.98 -17.46
C LEU A 191 15.02 17.68 -17.95
N ASP A 192 16.10 17.26 -17.29
CA ASP A 192 16.67 15.92 -17.47
C ASP A 192 15.80 14.90 -16.71
N ILE A 193 14.77 14.37 -17.40
CA ILE A 193 13.81 13.43 -16.81
C ILE A 193 14.41 12.04 -16.67
N VAL A 194 14.22 11.44 -15.50
CA VAL A 194 14.73 10.10 -15.16
C VAL A 194 13.56 9.14 -14.95
N GLY A 195 13.45 8.11 -15.78
CA GLY A 195 12.36 7.13 -15.68
C GLY A 195 11.03 7.67 -16.21
N ASP A 196 9.93 7.09 -15.74
CA ASP A 196 8.59 7.41 -16.22
C ASP A 196 8.01 8.65 -15.49
N VAL A 197 7.24 9.45 -16.22
CA VAL A 197 6.27 10.39 -15.61
C VAL A 197 5.03 9.59 -15.27
N GLU A 198 4.52 9.69 -14.05
CA GLU A 198 3.31 8.97 -13.63
C GLU A 198 2.19 9.98 -13.40
N TYR A 199 0.99 9.67 -13.88
CA TYR A 199 -0.13 10.61 -13.86
C TYR A 199 -1.47 9.94 -13.62
N ASN A 200 -2.44 10.75 -13.18
CA ASN A 200 -3.85 10.42 -13.11
C ASN A 200 -4.71 11.65 -13.35
N ILE A 201 -5.94 11.41 -13.77
CA ILE A 201 -6.96 12.44 -13.88
C ILE A 201 -8.00 12.20 -12.80
N TYR A 202 -8.20 13.19 -11.93
CA TYR A 202 -9.26 13.19 -10.93
C TYR A 202 -10.20 14.36 -11.18
N LYS A 203 -11.41 14.07 -11.68
CA LYS A 203 -12.33 15.09 -12.21
C LYS A 203 -11.59 15.94 -13.26
N ASP A 204 -11.62 17.27 -13.17
CA ASP A 204 -10.96 18.18 -14.11
C ASP A 204 -9.51 18.52 -13.73
N SER A 205 -8.86 17.68 -12.92
CA SER A 205 -7.50 17.93 -12.43
C SER A 205 -6.54 16.81 -12.82
N LEU A 206 -5.42 17.21 -13.40
CA LEU A 206 -4.28 16.35 -13.71
C LEU A 206 -3.36 16.29 -12.50
N LEU A 207 -3.17 15.10 -11.95
CA LEU A 207 -2.25 14.79 -10.85
C LEU A 207 -1.08 14.04 -11.45
N PHE A 208 0.13 14.55 -11.36
CA PHE A 208 1.28 13.84 -11.92
C PHE A 208 2.55 14.13 -11.16
N ASN A 209 3.46 13.15 -11.17
CA ASN A 209 4.81 13.33 -10.69
C ASN A 209 5.83 12.99 -11.78
N PHE A 210 7.01 13.55 -11.61
CA PHE A 210 8.15 13.28 -12.47
C PHE A 210 9.44 13.37 -11.67
N HIS A 211 10.43 12.62 -12.13
CA HIS A 211 11.76 12.64 -11.57
C HIS A 211 12.68 13.41 -12.51
N SER A 212 13.42 14.38 -11.98
CA SER A 212 14.40 15.15 -12.74
C SER A 212 15.76 15.12 -12.07
N ARG A 213 16.83 14.97 -12.84
CA ARG A 213 18.20 15.06 -12.33
C ARG A 213 18.56 16.52 -12.04
N VAL A 214 19.10 16.75 -10.86
CA VAL A 214 19.70 18.02 -10.45
C VAL A 214 21.08 17.71 -9.87
N LEU A 215 22.12 18.12 -10.60
CA LEU A 215 23.52 17.75 -10.32
C LEU A 215 23.67 16.22 -10.31
N SER A 216 24.14 15.64 -9.19
CA SER A 216 24.29 14.19 -9.00
C SER A 216 23.06 13.51 -8.37
N SER A 217 22.03 14.28 -8.01
CA SER A 217 20.84 13.79 -7.30
C SER A 217 19.60 13.75 -8.21
N ILE A 218 18.64 12.92 -7.87
CA ILE A 218 17.31 12.89 -8.51
C ILE A 218 16.29 13.50 -7.56
N ILE A 219 15.45 14.40 -8.08
CA ILE A 219 14.33 15.01 -7.36
C ILE A 219 13.02 14.48 -7.94
N ASN A 220 12.11 14.02 -7.09
CA ASN A 220 10.73 13.69 -7.46
C ASN A 220 9.82 14.87 -7.11
N LYS A 221 9.14 15.45 -8.10
CA LYS A 221 8.17 16.53 -7.93
C LYS A 221 6.78 16.05 -8.33
N PHE A 222 5.78 16.41 -7.54
CA PHE A 222 4.37 16.15 -7.79
C PHE A 222 3.63 17.46 -8.01
N TYR A 223 2.84 17.54 -9.08
CA TYR A 223 1.95 18.65 -9.40
C TYR A 223 0.48 18.19 -9.47
N ALA A 224 -0.41 19.07 -9.03
CA ALA A 224 -1.82 19.04 -9.39
C ALA A 224 -2.14 20.27 -10.24
N VAL A 225 -2.72 20.05 -11.41
CA VAL A 225 -2.99 21.09 -12.41
C VAL A 225 -4.46 21.05 -12.79
N ASP A 226 -5.09 22.22 -12.86
CA ASP A 226 -6.43 22.36 -13.43
C ASP A 226 -6.32 22.25 -14.96
N ILE A 227 -6.96 21.24 -15.54
CA ILE A 227 -6.83 20.92 -16.97
C ILE A 227 -7.42 22.06 -17.82
N SER A 228 -8.54 22.65 -17.39
CA SER A 228 -9.26 23.66 -18.16
C SER A 228 -8.50 24.98 -18.29
N SER A 229 -7.83 25.40 -17.21
CA SER A 229 -7.10 26.67 -17.13
C SER A 229 -5.59 26.54 -17.26
N ASN A 230 -5.05 25.31 -17.31
CA ASN A 230 -3.62 25.01 -17.24
C ASN A 230 -2.92 25.67 -16.03
N LYS A 231 -3.65 25.85 -14.93
CA LYS A 231 -3.12 26.47 -13.71
C LYS A 231 -2.64 25.40 -12.75
N ILE A 232 -1.40 25.52 -12.28
CA ILE A 232 -0.89 24.71 -11.16
C ILE A 232 -1.70 25.05 -9.91
N LEU A 233 -2.47 24.08 -9.42
CA LEU A 233 -3.27 24.17 -8.20
C LEU A 233 -2.42 23.87 -6.96
N PHE A 234 -1.46 22.98 -7.10
CA PHE A 234 -0.59 22.51 -6.02
C PHE A 234 0.71 21.94 -6.59
N SER A 235 1.80 22.09 -5.84
CA SER A 235 3.08 21.45 -6.13
C SER A 235 3.76 21.02 -4.83
N GLU A 236 4.48 19.90 -4.89
CA GLU A 236 5.23 19.35 -3.76
C GLU A 236 6.48 18.62 -4.26
N VAL A 237 7.58 18.72 -3.52
CA VAL A 237 8.77 17.91 -3.79
C VAL A 237 8.63 16.61 -3.00
N LEU A 238 8.23 15.50 -3.61
CA LEU A 238 8.04 14.24 -2.88
C LEU A 238 9.35 13.65 -2.37
N SER A 239 10.46 13.86 -3.09
CA SER A 239 11.78 13.46 -2.63
C SER A 239 12.83 14.38 -3.21
N SER A 240 13.78 14.83 -2.39
CA SER A 240 14.76 15.85 -2.77
C SER A 240 16.15 15.29 -3.08
N ASN A 241 16.45 14.05 -2.66
CA ASN A 241 17.77 13.46 -2.85
C ASN A 241 17.68 11.94 -3.06
N LEU A 242 17.25 11.54 -4.25
CA LEU A 242 17.18 10.14 -4.66
C LEU A 242 18.42 9.72 -5.45
N ASN A 243 18.88 8.49 -5.20
CA ASN A 243 19.95 7.86 -5.98
C ASN A 243 19.41 7.10 -7.20
N ALA A 244 18.10 6.85 -7.24
CA ALA A 244 17.42 6.12 -8.30
C ALA A 244 15.95 6.53 -8.39
N PHE A 245 15.33 6.29 -9.54
CA PHE A 245 13.89 6.43 -9.76
C PHE A 245 13.07 5.59 -8.75
N VAL A 246 11.96 6.16 -8.26
CA VAL A 246 11.04 5.48 -7.33
C VAL A 246 9.60 5.63 -7.88
N PRO A 247 8.97 4.56 -8.40
CA PRO A 247 7.58 4.61 -8.88
C PRO A 247 6.58 4.61 -7.71
N ASP A 248 5.30 4.73 -8.05
CA ASP A 248 4.16 4.54 -7.13
C ASP A 248 4.21 5.45 -5.89
N THR A 249 4.69 6.69 -6.07
CA THR A 249 4.90 7.63 -4.97
C THR A 249 3.66 8.42 -4.58
N PHE A 250 2.56 8.26 -5.30
CA PHE A 250 1.25 8.77 -4.92
C PHE A 250 0.13 7.88 -5.46
N PHE A 251 -1.05 7.99 -4.86
CA PHE A 251 -2.30 7.45 -5.40
C PHE A 251 -3.48 8.23 -4.80
N VAL A 252 -4.65 8.08 -5.40
CA VAL A 252 -5.90 8.62 -4.84
C VAL A 252 -6.74 7.46 -4.33
N TYR A 253 -7.32 7.62 -3.14
CA TYR A 253 -8.33 6.73 -2.59
C TYR A 253 -9.58 7.55 -2.25
N LYS A 254 -10.70 7.28 -2.93
CA LYS A 254 -11.93 8.09 -2.88
C LYS A 254 -11.65 9.58 -3.18
N GLU A 255 -11.58 10.40 -2.14
CA GLU A 255 -11.33 11.84 -2.20
C GLU A 255 -10.02 12.24 -1.50
N PHE A 256 -9.17 11.25 -1.17
CA PHE A 256 -7.90 11.47 -0.50
C PHE A 256 -6.74 11.21 -1.45
N LEU A 257 -5.93 12.25 -1.68
CA LEU A 257 -4.62 12.11 -2.31
C LEU A 257 -3.60 11.73 -1.23
N ILE A 258 -2.93 10.59 -1.44
CA ILE A 258 -1.94 10.03 -0.53
C ILE A 258 -0.60 10.03 -1.27
N MET A 259 0.41 10.65 -0.66
CA MET A 259 1.74 10.81 -1.26
C MET A 259 2.85 10.39 -0.29
N LEU A 260 3.83 9.64 -0.79
CA LEU A 260 5.04 9.29 -0.07
C LEU A 260 6.04 10.46 -0.11
N LYS A 261 6.47 10.93 1.06
CA LYS A 261 7.41 12.04 1.23
C LYS A 261 8.72 11.56 1.84
N GLU A 262 9.84 11.81 1.15
CA GLU A 262 11.22 11.48 1.57
C GLU A 262 11.40 10.01 2.04
N ARG A 263 10.55 9.11 1.56
CA ARG A 263 10.44 7.69 1.98
C ARG A 263 10.09 7.44 3.45
N ASN A 264 9.93 8.46 4.29
CA ASN A 264 9.69 8.32 5.73
C ASN A 264 8.43 9.08 6.21
N GLY A 265 7.73 9.75 5.30
CA GLY A 265 6.49 10.45 5.59
C GLY A 265 5.39 10.09 4.61
N VAL A 266 4.15 10.27 5.05
CA VAL A 266 2.95 10.15 4.21
C VAL A 266 2.15 11.45 4.33
N LEU A 267 1.94 12.11 3.20
CA LEU A 267 1.09 13.29 3.11
C LEU A 267 -0.31 12.85 2.68
N VAL A 268 -1.33 13.31 3.41
CA VAL A 268 -2.72 13.08 3.05
C VAL A 268 -3.41 14.42 2.82
N TYR A 269 -3.97 14.60 1.63
CA TYR A 269 -4.76 15.76 1.25
C TYR A 269 -6.17 15.31 0.88
N LYS A 270 -7.16 16.12 1.25
CA LYS A 270 -8.53 15.95 0.77
C LYS A 270 -8.74 16.78 -0.50
N LEU A 271 -9.26 16.15 -1.54
CA LEU A 271 -9.61 16.75 -2.82
C LEU A 271 -11.05 17.28 -2.73
N VAL A 272 -11.21 18.61 -2.68
CA VAL A 272 -12.51 19.31 -2.54
C VAL A 272 -12.85 20.20 -3.73
#